data_AF-A0A975UCI6-F1
#
_entry.id   AF-A0A975UCI6-F1
#
_cell.length_a   1.000
_cell.length_b   1.000
_cell.length_c   1.000
_cell.angle_alpha   90.00
_cell.angle_beta   90.00
_cell.angle_gamma   90.00
#
_symmetry.space_group_name_H-M   'P 1'
#
loop_
_entity.id
_entity.type
_entity.pdbx_description
1 polymer ?
#
loop_
_entity_poly.entity_id
_entity_poly.type
_entity_poly.pdbx_seq_one_letter_code
_entity_poly.pdbx_strand_id
1 'polypeptide(L)'
;MMNIDDITQLFRKSLNLLFVANKQGTSLGVVMGVLSDGIIGTLMPTLKTISGLDFGTVEIWHLIALWVVAFNIKPYLNRHSPDPKIDAAISKIKDMEASGQITKAQAKMHYHELSLRVLESVKMSGPQEASREG
;
A
#
# COMPACT_ATOMS: atom_id res chain seq x y z
N MET A 1 -11.33 16.46 24.04
CA MET A 1 -12.49 15.95 23.30
C MET A 1 -12.12 16.04 21.83
N MET A 2 -12.07 14.92 21.10
CA MET A 2 -11.70 14.96 19.68
C MET A 2 -12.80 15.67 18.90
N ASN A 3 -12.46 16.66 18.06
CA ASN A 3 -13.45 17.42 17.30
C ASN A 3 -14.05 16.50 16.21
N ILE A 4 -15.33 16.69 15.87
CA ILE A 4 -16.02 15.93 14.81
C ILE A 4 -15.28 16.09 13.48
N ASP A 5 -14.68 17.27 13.25
CA ASP A 5 -13.84 17.53 12.07
C ASP A 5 -12.61 16.62 12.02
N ASP A 6 -11.95 16.39 13.15
CA ASP A 6 -10.75 15.53 13.23
C ASP A 6 -11.11 14.06 12.97
N ILE A 7 -12.24 13.60 13.51
CA ILE A 7 -12.75 12.24 13.26
C ILE A 7 -13.10 12.07 11.79
N THR A 8 -13.76 13.05 11.19
CA THR A 8 -14.14 13.03 9.78
C THR A 8 -12.92 13.00 8.87
N GLN A 9 -11.89 13.79 9.18
CA GLN A 9 -10.63 13.77 8.45
C GLN A 9 -9.90 12.44 8.58
N LEU A 10 -9.85 11.87 9.79
CA LEU A 10 -9.23 10.57 10.03
C LEU A 10 -9.96 9.47 9.25
N PHE A 11 -11.29 9.47 9.29
CA PHE A 11 -12.11 8.51 8.55
C PHE A 11 -11.90 8.63 7.04
N ARG A 12 -11.94 9.86 6.49
CA ARG A 12 -11.67 10.12 5.08
C ARG A 12 -10.28 9.64 4.68
N LYS A 13 -9.26 9.89 5.51
CA LYS A 13 -7.88 9.46 5.26
C LYS A 13 -7.75 7.94 5.27
N SER A 14 -8.40 7.27 6.22
CA SER A 14 -8.45 5.81 6.28
C SER A 14 -9.12 5.21 5.05
N LEU A 15 -10.28 5.75 4.64
CA LEU A 15 -10.95 5.30 3.42
C LEU A 15 -10.08 5.50 2.17
N ASN A 16 -9.42 6.66 2.06
CA ASN A 16 -8.53 6.93 0.92
C ASN A 16 -7.35 5.94 0.90
N LEU A 17 -6.75 5.65 2.05
CA LEU A 17 -5.66 4.68 2.14
C LEU A 17 -6.13 3.27 1.74
N LEU A 18 -7.25 2.82 2.30
CA LEU A 18 -7.72 1.44 2.13
C LEU A 18 -8.32 1.20 0.74
N PHE A 19 -9.14 2.11 0.23
CA PHE A 19 -9.92 1.89 -0.98
C PHE A 19 -9.37 2.58 -2.23
N VAL A 20 -8.56 3.63 -2.08
CA VAL A 20 -7.97 4.34 -3.23
C VAL A 20 -6.51 3.96 -3.41
N ALA A 21 -5.69 4.11 -2.37
CA ALA A 21 -4.25 3.88 -2.48
C ALA A 21 -3.88 2.39 -2.61
N ASN A 22 -4.64 1.47 -1.98
CA ASN A 22 -4.33 0.05 -2.01
C ASN A 22 -5.59 -0.84 -2.05
N LYS A 23 -6.45 -0.61 -3.06
CA LYS A 23 -7.68 -1.39 -3.28
C LYS A 23 -7.44 -2.90 -3.33
N GLN A 24 -6.33 -3.33 -3.95
CA GLN A 24 -5.97 -4.73 -4.09
C GLN A 24 -5.65 -5.36 -2.72
N GLY A 25 -4.77 -4.73 -1.91
CA GLY A 25 -4.43 -5.23 -0.59
C GLY A 25 -5.64 -5.29 0.36
N THR A 26 -6.54 -4.32 0.28
CA THR A 26 -7.79 -4.34 1.05
C THR A 26 -8.70 -5.49 0.63
N SER A 27 -8.91 -5.70 -0.68
CA SER A 27 -9.71 -6.84 -1.16
C SER A 27 -9.11 -8.19 -0.76
N LEU A 28 -7.79 -8.34 -0.86
CA LEU A 28 -7.09 -9.55 -0.45
C LEU A 28 -7.20 -9.77 1.06
N GLY A 29 -7.12 -8.69 1.86
CA GLY A 29 -7.32 -8.76 3.30
C GLY A 29 -8.71 -9.25 3.69
N VAL A 30 -9.75 -8.78 3.01
CA VAL A 30 -11.12 -9.28 3.23
C VAL A 30 -11.22 -10.77 2.89
N VAL A 31 -10.72 -11.19 1.73
CA VAL A 31 -10.74 -12.60 1.30
C VAL A 31 -9.98 -13.49 2.29
N MET A 32 -8.78 -13.08 2.71
CA MET A 32 -7.97 -13.82 3.68
C MET A 32 -8.61 -13.87 5.06
N GLY A 33 -9.34 -12.82 5.47
CA GLY A 33 -10.15 -12.81 6.67
C GLY A 33 -11.24 -13.89 6.65
N VAL A 34 -12.02 -13.94 5.57
CA VAL A 34 -13.08 -14.95 5.40
C VAL A 34 -12.50 -16.36 5.29
N LEU A 35 -11.40 -16.54 4.57
CA LEU A 35 -10.71 -17.84 4.48
C LEU A 35 -10.19 -18.30 5.84
N SER A 36 -9.60 -17.39 6.62
CA SER A 36 -9.09 -17.71 7.96
C SER A 36 -10.22 -18.07 8.91
N ASP A 37 -11.36 -17.38 8.83
CA ASP A 37 -12.56 -17.71 9.60
C ASP A 37 -13.04 -19.14 9.30
N GLY A 38 -13.08 -19.53 8.03
CA GLY A 38 -13.42 -20.90 7.62
C GLY A 38 -12.42 -21.96 8.14
N ILE A 39 -11.11 -21.65 8.13
CA ILE A 39 -10.08 -22.54 8.66
C ILE A 39 -10.20 -22.65 10.18
N ILE A 40 -10.35 -21.53 10.89
CA ILE A 40 -10.50 -21.52 12.35
C ILE A 40 -11.79 -22.23 12.75
N GLY A 41 -12.89 -22.02 12.05
CA GLY A 41 -14.17 -22.70 12.30
C GLY A 41 -14.09 -24.22 12.15
N THR A 42 -13.32 -24.71 11.17
CA THR A 42 -13.12 -26.16 10.98
C THR A 42 -12.15 -26.76 12.00
N LEU A 43 -11.16 -26.01 12.48
CA LEU A 43 -10.16 -26.47 13.47
C LEU A 43 -10.59 -26.26 14.94
N MET A 44 -11.51 -25.33 15.20
CA MET A 44 -12.09 -25.02 16.51
C MET A 44 -12.56 -26.24 17.31
N PRO A 45 -13.33 -27.20 16.75
CA PRO A 45 -13.75 -28.37 17.51
C PRO A 45 -12.56 -29.19 18.01
N THR A 46 -11.49 -29.33 17.21
CA THR A 46 -10.26 -30.05 17.60
C THR A 46 -9.44 -29.27 18.63
N LEU A 47 -9.35 -27.94 18.47
CA LEU A 47 -8.57 -27.07 19.35
C LEU A 47 -9.21 -26.90 20.73
N LYS A 48 -10.55 -26.80 20.81
CA LYS A 48 -11.29 -26.74 22.08
C LYS A 48 -11.09 -28.00 22.93
N THR A 49 -10.96 -29.17 22.31
CA THR A 49 -10.72 -30.44 23.01
C THR A 49 -9.32 -30.54 23.64
N ILE A 50 -8.31 -29.93 23.01
CA ILE A 50 -6.90 -30.12 23.41
C ILE A 50 -6.40 -28.99 24.33
N SER A 51 -6.86 -27.76 24.12
CA SER A 51 -6.18 -26.57 24.67
C SER A 51 -6.98 -25.75 25.67
N GLY A 52 -8.28 -26.02 25.85
CA GLY A 52 -9.14 -25.24 26.77
C GLY A 52 -9.26 -23.75 26.44
N LEU A 53 -8.70 -23.31 25.32
CA LEU A 53 -8.76 -21.95 24.81
C LEU A 53 -10.10 -21.73 24.12
N ASP A 54 -10.89 -20.78 24.63
CA ASP A 54 -12.14 -20.38 24.00
C ASP A 54 -11.91 -19.27 22.98
N PHE A 55 -11.68 -19.66 21.73
CA PHE A 55 -11.64 -18.74 20.59
C PHE A 55 -13.03 -18.31 20.12
N GLY A 56 -14.11 -18.66 20.84
CA GLY A 56 -15.50 -18.31 20.52
C GLY A 56 -15.78 -16.81 20.38
N THR A 57 -14.92 -15.96 20.95
CA THR A 57 -15.07 -14.50 20.92
C THR A 57 -14.49 -13.84 19.67
N VAL A 58 -13.70 -14.56 18.87
CA VAL A 58 -13.10 -13.99 17.65
C VAL A 58 -14.11 -14.08 16.52
N GLU A 59 -14.87 -13.00 16.33
CA GLU A 59 -15.78 -12.88 15.20
C GLU A 59 -15.03 -12.62 13.87
N ILE A 60 -15.67 -13.00 12.76
CA ILE A 60 -15.17 -12.81 11.39
C ILE A 60 -14.69 -11.37 11.11
N TRP A 61 -15.35 -10.36 11.68
CA TRP A 61 -14.98 -8.95 11.50
C TRP A 61 -13.58 -8.63 12.05
N HIS A 62 -13.17 -9.30 13.13
CA HIS A 62 -11.82 -9.14 13.69
C HIS A 62 -10.76 -9.71 12.75
N LEU A 63 -11.03 -10.87 12.15
CA LEU A 63 -10.14 -11.51 11.19
C LEU A 63 -10.02 -10.68 9.91
N ILE A 64 -11.14 -10.18 9.40
CA ILE A 64 -11.16 -9.25 8.26
C ILE A 64 -10.33 -7.99 8.58
N ALA A 65 -10.58 -7.34 9.72
CA ALA A 65 -9.85 -6.13 10.11
C ALA A 65 -8.34 -6.40 10.24
N LEU A 66 -7.96 -7.50 10.88
CA LEU A 66 -6.56 -7.91 11.03
C LEU A 66 -5.86 -8.06 9.68
N TRP A 67 -6.46 -8.81 8.76
CA TRP A 67 -5.85 -9.07 7.46
C TRP A 67 -5.84 -7.81 6.58
N VAL A 68 -6.89 -6.99 6.60
CA VAL A 68 -6.90 -5.70 5.90
C VAL A 68 -5.76 -4.82 6.39
N VAL A 69 -5.52 -4.74 7.71
CA VAL A 69 -4.38 -4.00 8.25
C VAL A 69 -3.05 -4.63 7.83
N ALA A 70 -2.91 -5.95 7.93
CA ALA A 70 -1.68 -6.66 7.57
C ALA A 70 -1.26 -6.42 6.11
N PHE A 71 -2.20 -6.45 5.17
CA PHE A 71 -1.91 -6.18 3.76
C PHE A 71 -1.75 -4.70 3.42
N ASN A 72 -2.16 -3.79 4.31
CA ASN A 72 -2.01 -2.35 4.14
C ASN A 72 -0.83 -1.74 4.92
N ILE A 73 -0.21 -2.47 5.85
CA ILE A 73 0.88 -1.94 6.68
C ILE A 73 2.13 -1.57 5.86
N LYS A 74 2.50 -2.42 4.89
CA LYS A 74 3.69 -2.18 4.05
C LYS A 74 3.48 -0.97 3.10
N PRO A 75 2.36 -0.86 2.37
CA PRO A 75 2.04 0.36 1.62
C PRO A 75 1.96 1.61 2.50
N TYR A 76 1.42 1.49 3.72
CA TYR A 76 1.37 2.61 4.66
C TYR A 76 2.77 3.10 5.09
N LEU A 77 3.70 2.18 5.35
CA LEU A 77 5.09 2.51 5.69
C LEU A 77 5.85 3.10 4.49
N ASN A 78 5.60 2.56 3.29
CA ASN A 78 6.27 2.98 2.06
C ASN A 78 5.61 4.18 1.38
N ARG A 79 4.60 4.82 1.99
CA ARG A 79 3.90 5.99 1.41
C ARG A 79 4.80 7.20 1.14
N HIS A 80 5.98 7.24 1.76
CA HIS A 80 6.99 8.29 1.58
C HIS A 80 8.16 7.84 0.69
N SER A 81 8.16 6.58 0.23
CA SER A 81 9.17 6.10 -0.71
C SER A 81 8.94 6.76 -2.08
N PRO A 82 10.00 7.18 -2.78
CA PRO A 82 9.89 7.63 -4.16
C PRO A 82 9.22 6.56 -5.03
N ASP A 83 8.60 6.96 -6.13
CA ASP A 83 8.08 6.00 -7.12
C ASP A 83 9.21 5.01 -7.45
N PRO A 84 8.98 3.69 -7.31
CA PRO A 84 10.02 2.68 -7.55
C PRO A 84 10.65 2.79 -8.94
N LYS A 85 9.94 3.36 -9.93
CA LYS A 85 10.49 3.65 -11.26
C LYS A 85 11.53 4.77 -11.22
N ILE A 86 11.30 5.81 -10.42
CA ILE A 86 12.23 6.92 -10.22
C ILE A 86 13.46 6.42 -9.48
N ASP A 87 13.30 5.63 -8.42
CA ASP A 87 14.42 5.05 -7.69
C ASP A 87 15.26 4.11 -8.57
N ALA A 88 14.61 3.27 -9.40
CA ALA A 88 15.31 2.43 -10.36
C ALA A 88 16.08 3.24 -11.40
N ALA A 89 15.50 4.34 -11.90
CA ALA A 89 16.18 5.24 -12.84
C ALA A 89 17.39 5.94 -12.21
N ILE A 90 17.26 6.43 -10.97
CA ILE A 90 18.36 7.03 -10.20
C ILE A 90 19.47 6.00 -9.96
N SER A 91 19.12 4.78 -9.54
CA SER A 91 20.09 3.70 -9.35
C SER A 91 20.85 3.41 -10.64
N LYS A 92 20.14 3.34 -11.77
CA LYS A 92 20.76 3.07 -13.06
C LYS A 92 21.73 4.18 -13.48
N ILE A 93 21.40 5.45 -13.24
CA ILE A 93 22.33 6.58 -13.52
C ILE A 93 23.59 6.46 -12.66
N LYS A 94 23.46 6.12 -11.37
CA LYS A 94 24.61 5.88 -10.48
C LYS A 94 25.47 4.73 -10.96
N ASP A 95 24.86 3.62 -11.39
CA ASP A 95 25.59 2.45 -11.88
C ASP A 95 26.37 2.77 -13.17
N MET A 96 25.79 3.56 -14.08
CA MET A 96 26.46 4.02 -15.30
C MET A 96 27.63 4.96 -14.98
N GLU A 97 27.50 5.83 -13.97
CA GLU A 97 28.59 6.70 -13.51
C GLU A 97 29.72 5.89 -12.85
N ALA A 98 29.36 4.96 -11.97
CA ALA A 98 30.31 4.12 -11.23
C ALA A 98 31.07 3.15 -12.14
N SER A 99 30.42 2.64 -13.19
CA SER A 99 31.05 1.78 -14.21
C SER A 99 31.82 2.56 -15.27
N GLY A 100 31.83 3.90 -15.21
CA GLY A 100 32.53 4.76 -16.17
C GLY A 100 31.89 4.82 -17.56
N GLN A 101 30.68 4.29 -17.73
CA GLN A 101 29.92 4.38 -18.99
C GLN A 101 29.53 5.84 -19.31
N ILE A 102 29.35 6.66 -18.27
CA ILE A 102 29.09 8.10 -18.39
C ILE A 102 29.99 8.91 -17.46
N THR A 103 30.30 10.12 -17.88
CA THR A 103 31.01 11.11 -17.05
C THR A 103 30.08 11.77 -16.04
N LYS A 104 30.63 12.40 -15.00
CA LYS A 104 29.85 13.18 -14.02
C LYS A 104 28.98 14.27 -14.65
N ALA A 105 29.48 14.91 -15.72
CA ALA A 105 28.73 15.93 -16.45
C ALA A 105 27.52 15.31 -17.17
N GLN A 106 27.69 14.15 -17.80
CA GLN A 106 26.60 13.41 -18.45
C GLN A 106 25.59 12.87 -17.43
N ALA A 107 26.05 12.36 -16.28
CA ALA A 107 25.17 11.95 -15.19
C ALA A 107 24.27 13.11 -14.73
N LYS A 108 24.82 14.32 -14.58
CA LYS A 108 24.06 15.53 -14.23
C LYS A 108 22.98 15.85 -15.26
N MET A 109 23.27 15.68 -16.56
CA MET A 109 22.27 15.85 -17.63
C MET A 109 21.16 14.81 -17.55
N HIS A 110 21.48 13.54 -17.29
CA HIS A 110 20.48 12.49 -17.11
C HIS A 110 19.59 12.71 -15.90
N TYR A 111 20.12 13.19 -14.78
CA TYR A 111 19.30 13.57 -13.62
C TYR A 111 18.35 14.73 -13.93
N HIS A 112 18.80 15.71 -14.71
CA HIS A 112 17.96 16.83 -15.13
C HIS A 112 16.86 16.38 -16.10
N GLU A 113 17.16 15.51 -17.05
CA GLU A 113 16.16 14.95 -17.95
C GLU A 113 15.12 14.10 -17.21
N LEU A 114 15.57 13.30 -16.23
CA LEU A 114 14.69 12.53 -15.37
C LEU A 114 13.73 13.44 -14.59
N SER A 115 14.22 14.55 -14.02
CA SER A 115 13.36 15.47 -13.27
C SER A 115 12.30 16.12 -14.17
N LEU A 116 12.65 16.49 -15.40
CA LEU A 116 11.69 17.01 -16.38
C LEU A 116 10.60 15.99 -16.72
N ARG A 117 10.98 14.73 -17.01
CA ARG A 117 10.01 13.67 -17.32
C ARG A 117 9.09 13.35 -16.16
N VAL A 118 9.61 13.37 -14.93
CA VAL A 118 8.79 13.20 -13.72
C VAL A 118 7.79 14.36 -13.59
N LEU A 119 8.22 15.61 -13.79
CA LEU A 119 7.34 16.77 -13.76
C LEU A 119 6.25 16.72 -14.84
N GLU A 120 6.57 16.25 -16.05
CA GLU A 120 5.59 16.05 -17.12
C GLU A 120 4.57 14.96 -16.78
N SER A 121 5.02 13.83 -16.22
CA SER A 121 4.13 12.75 -15.80
C SER A 121 3.13 13.20 -14.73
N VAL A 122 3.57 14.02 -13.77
CA VAL A 122 2.70 14.57 -12.72
C VAL A 122 1.68 15.56 -13.30
N LYS A 123 2.06 16.36 -14.31
CA LYS A 123 1.12 17.29 -14.99
C LYS A 123 0.05 16.54 -15.80
N MET A 124 0.40 15.40 -16.40
CA MET A 124 -0.52 14.57 -17.18
C MET A 124 -1.48 13.77 -16.29
N SER A 125 -1.05 13.39 -15.07
CA SER A 125 -1.89 12.72 -14.06
C SER A 125 -2.71 13.68 -13.19
N GLY A 126 -2.74 14.97 -13.52
CA GLY A 126 -3.71 15.94 -12.98
C GLY A 126 -5.15 15.64 -13.45
N PRO A 127 -6.20 16.35 -12.97
CA PRO A 127 -7.61 15.94 -12.83
C PRO A 127 -8.43 15.41 -14.04
N GLN A 128 -7.84 14.88 -15.11
CA GLN A 128 -8.54 14.36 -16.29
C GLN A 128 -8.79 12.85 -16.27
N GLU A 129 -8.26 12.09 -15.32
CA GLU A 129 -8.59 10.66 -15.17
C GLU A 129 -9.93 10.40 -14.46
N ALA A 130 -10.55 11.41 -13.82
CA ALA A 130 -11.88 11.29 -13.21
C ALA A 130 -13.05 11.33 -14.22
N SER A 131 -12.79 11.45 -15.52
CA SER A 131 -13.83 11.59 -16.56
C SER A 131 -13.76 10.54 -17.67
N ARG A 132 -12.97 9.46 -17.49
CA ARG A 132 -12.81 8.41 -18.51
C ARG A 132 -13.22 7.00 -18.10
N GLU A 133 -13.77 6.83 -16.91
CA GLU A 133 -14.51 5.63 -16.53
C GLU A 133 -15.95 6.05 -16.20
N GLY A 134 -16.74 6.25 -17.27
CA GLY A 134 -18.19 6.44 -17.24
C GLY A 134 -18.87 5.36 -18.07
#